data_AF-A0A535D5C4-F1
#
_entry.id   AF-A0A535D5C4-F1
#
_cell.length_a   1.000
_cell.length_b   1.000
_cell.length_c   1.000
_cell.angle_alpha   90.00
_cell.angle_beta   90.00
_cell.angle_gamma   90.00
#
_symmetry.space_group_name_H-M   'P 1'
#
loop_
_entity.id
_entity.type
_entity.pdbx_description
1 polymer ?
#
loop_
_entity_poly.entity_id
_entity_poly.type
_entity_poly.pdbx_seq_one_letter_code
_entity_poly.pdbx_strand_id
1 'polypeptide(L)'
;MTLLGIAIRSHRTGAIALFVIGALSGLINAIGYVEIAGHTRVERQLFAQQMELFGRQLSYILPAPLQLDTMGGYLTWRSFGSVALLFAIWGVLAGAGVGRGDEERGLTEAWLSSGVSRLR
;
A
#
# COMPACT_ATOMS: atom_id res chain seq x y z
N MET A 1 0.83 -19.15 -24.29
CA MET A 1 0.79 -18.33 -23.05
C MET A 1 -0.64 -17.85 -22.88
N THR A 2 -1.25 -18.05 -21.71
CA THR A 2 -2.62 -17.58 -21.43
C THR A 2 -2.60 -16.09 -21.09
N LEU A 3 -3.71 -15.38 -21.28
CA LEU A 3 -3.87 -13.95 -20.97
C LEU A 3 -3.55 -13.65 -19.50
N LEU A 4 -3.97 -14.55 -18.60
CA LEU A 4 -3.61 -14.53 -17.20
C LEU A 4 -2.09 -14.47 -16.99
N GLY A 5 -1.32 -15.23 -17.78
CA GLY A 5 0.13 -15.25 -17.70
C GLY A 5 0.80 -13.95 -18.16
N ILE A 6 0.22 -13.25 -19.13
CA ILE A 6 0.70 -11.93 -19.59
C ILE A 6 0.37 -10.88 -18.52
N ALA A 7 -0.86 -10.87 -18.01
CA ALA A 7 -1.29 -9.95 -16.95
C ALA A 7 -0.47 -10.11 -15.67
N ILE A 8 -0.21 -11.34 -15.22
CA ILE A 8 0.67 -11.58 -14.07
C ILE A 8 2.06 -11.02 -14.33
N ARG A 9 2.63 -11.24 -15.52
CA ARG A 9 3.98 -10.78 -15.87
C ARG A 9 4.06 -9.25 -15.94
N SER A 10 3.04 -8.56 -16.46
CA SER A 10 3.02 -7.09 -16.55
C SER A 10 2.96 -6.43 -15.18
N HIS A 11 2.20 -7.00 -14.23
CA HIS A 11 2.09 -6.47 -12.87
C HIS A 11 3.17 -6.95 -11.91
N ARG A 12 3.89 -8.04 -12.23
CA ARG A 12 4.88 -8.66 -11.34
C ARG A 12 5.93 -7.68 -10.84
N THR A 13 6.53 -6.89 -11.73
CA THR A 13 7.59 -5.95 -11.35
C THR A 13 7.05 -4.85 -10.43
N GLY A 14 5.86 -4.33 -10.73
CA GLY A 14 5.20 -3.33 -9.88
C GLY A 14 4.84 -3.90 -8.50
N ALA A 15 4.32 -5.11 -8.44
CA ALA A 15 4.00 -5.80 -7.19
C ALA A 15 5.26 -6.07 -6.34
N ILE A 16 6.35 -6.52 -6.95
CA ILE A 16 7.64 -6.71 -6.27
C ILE A 16 8.15 -5.36 -5.75
N ALA A 17 8.15 -4.32 -6.58
CA ALA A 17 8.62 -3.00 -6.19
C ALA A 17 7.80 -2.45 -5.00
N LEU A 18 6.47 -2.56 -5.05
CA LEU A 18 5.59 -2.16 -3.95
C LEU A 18 5.91 -2.92 -2.67
N PHE A 19 6.07 -4.24 -2.76
CA PHE A 19 6.40 -5.07 -1.60
C PHE A 19 7.76 -4.69 -1.00
N VAL A 20 8.79 -4.53 -1.84
CA VAL A 20 10.13 -4.12 -1.40
C VAL A 20 10.09 -2.75 -0.75
N ILE A 21 9.44 -1.76 -1.35
CA ILE A 21 9.31 -0.40 -0.80
C ILE A 21 8.55 -0.44 0.54
N GLY A 22 7.43 -1.17 0.60
CA GLY A 22 6.65 -1.32 1.82
C GLY A 22 7.44 -1.99 2.95
N ALA A 23 8.15 -3.07 2.64
CA ALA A 23 9.00 -3.78 3.60
C ALA A 23 10.17 -2.93 4.09
N LEU A 24 10.87 -2.24 3.19
CA LEU A 24 11.96 -1.32 3.56
C LEU A 24 11.45 -0.17 4.40
N SER A 25 10.30 0.42 4.04
CA SER A 25 9.68 1.49 4.82
C SER A 25 9.29 1.02 6.22
N GLY A 26 8.69 -0.16 6.35
CA GLY A 26 8.36 -0.78 7.63
C GLY A 26 9.60 -1.05 8.48
N LEU A 27 10.67 -1.57 7.87
CA LEU A 27 11.93 -1.85 8.54
C LEU A 27 12.61 -0.57 9.04
N ILE A 28 12.67 0.48 8.22
CA ILE A 28 13.22 1.79 8.59
C ILE A 28 12.43 2.37 9.77
N ASN A 29 11.10 2.30 9.75
CA ASN A 29 10.26 2.78 10.86
C ASN A 29 10.45 1.94 12.13
N ALA A 30 10.65 0.62 11.99
CA ALA A 30 10.88 -0.26 13.13
C ALA A 30 12.21 0.08 13.82
N ILE A 31 13.28 0.21 13.03
CA ILE A 31 14.62 0.55 13.53
C ILE A 31 14.61 1.97 14.13
N GLY A 32 13.97 2.92 13.47
CA GLY A 32 13.91 4.31 13.90
C GLY A 32 12.91 4.59 15.04
N TYR A 33 12.08 3.63 15.44
CA TYR A 33 11.02 3.88 16.42
C TYR A 33 11.55 4.46 17.73
N VAL A 34 12.62 3.87 18.28
CA VAL A 34 13.19 4.33 19.55
C VAL A 34 13.79 5.73 19.44
N GLU A 35 14.42 6.05 18.31
CA GLU A 35 14.99 7.38 18.04
C GLU A 35 13.91 8.46 17.91
N ILE A 36 12.72 8.09 17.41
CA ILE A 36 11.60 9.02 17.20
C ILE A 36 10.72 9.14 18.46
N ALA A 37 10.37 8.00 19.06
CA ALA A 37 9.43 7.92 20.17
C ALA A 37 10.10 8.06 21.55
N GLY A 38 11.42 7.91 21.62
CA GLY A 38 12.22 8.05 22.82
C GLY A 38 12.72 6.74 23.42
N HIS A 39 13.75 6.88 24.25
CA HIS A 39 14.43 5.79 24.92
C HIS A 39 13.76 5.41 26.24
N THR A 40 13.01 6.34 26.85
CA THR A 40 12.30 6.09 28.11
C THR A 40 10.81 5.81 27.91
N ARG A 41 10.18 5.13 28.87
CA ARG A 41 8.74 4.88 28.84
C ARG A 41 7.92 6.18 28.88
N VAL A 42 8.42 7.18 29.60
CA VAL A 42 7.75 8.49 29.73
C VAL A 42 7.79 9.25 28.39
N GLU A 43 8.93 9.25 27.71
CA GLU A 43 9.04 9.85 26.36
C GLU A 43 8.07 9.20 25.37
N ARG A 44 8.01 7.86 25.37
CA ARG A 44 7.10 7.13 24.46
C ARG A 44 5.63 7.42 24.72
N GLN A 45 5.24 7.65 25.98
CA GLN A 45 3.88 8.04 26.32
C GLN A 45 3.56 9.46 25.82
N LEU A 46 4.49 10.40 25.96
CA LEU A 46 4.33 11.76 25.43
C LEU A 46 4.24 11.76 23.90
N PHE A 47 5.12 11.00 23.24
CA PHE A 47 5.06 10.77 21.80
C PHE A 47 3.70 10.20 21.36
N ALA A 48 3.23 9.16 22.06
CA ALA A 48 1.95 8.52 21.76
C ALA A 48 0.78 9.50 21.87
N GLN A 49 0.74 10.33 22.92
CA GLN A 49 -0.31 11.34 23.10
C GLN A 49 -0.32 12.36 21.95
N GLN A 50 0.85 12.86 21.55
CA GLN A 50 0.97 13.80 20.43
C GLN A 50 0.52 13.17 19.12
N MET A 51 0.96 11.95 18.86
CA MET A 51 0.63 11.23 17.63
C MET A 51 -0.84 10.80 17.59
N GLU A 52 -1.46 10.50 18.74
CA GLU A 52 -2.88 10.18 18.84
C GLU A 52 -3.76 11.39 18.51
N LEU A 53 -3.37 12.61 18.93
CA LEU A 53 -4.07 13.84 18.55
C LEU A 53 -4.09 14.03 17.03
N PHE A 54 -2.94 13.82 16.37
CA PHE A 54 -2.85 13.85 14.91
C PHE A 54 -3.67 12.73 14.26
N GLY A 55 -3.54 11.50 14.75
CA GLY A 55 -4.19 10.34 14.16
C GLY A 55 -5.72 10.37 14.28
N ARG A 56 -6.26 10.96 15.36
CA ARG A 56 -7.71 11.18 15.51
C ARG A 56 -8.27 12.05 14.40
N GLN A 57 -7.53 13.07 13.96
CA GLN A 57 -7.98 13.95 12.86
C GLN A 57 -8.11 13.20 11.54
N LEU A 58 -7.36 12.10 11.35
CA LEU A 58 -7.39 11.28 10.14
C LEU A 58 -8.35 10.08 10.25
N SER A 59 -8.99 9.87 11.41
CA SER A 59 -9.78 8.66 11.70
C SER A 59 -11.08 8.55 10.90
N TYR A 60 -11.42 9.56 10.10
CA TYR A 60 -12.51 9.49 9.12
C TYR A 60 -12.13 8.67 7.86
N ILE A 61 -10.83 8.46 7.62
CA ILE A 61 -10.31 7.62 6.51
C ILE A 61 -9.42 6.49 7.03
N LEU A 62 -8.64 6.73 8.08
CA LEU A 62 -7.70 5.76 8.64
C LEU A 62 -8.28 5.09 9.91
N PRO A 63 -7.82 3.89 10.27
CA PRO A 63 -8.15 3.30 11.56
C PRO A 63 -7.72 4.21 12.73
N ALA A 64 -8.47 4.14 13.82
CA ALA A 64 -8.13 4.86 15.04
C ALA A 64 -6.74 4.40 15.56
N PRO A 65 -5.88 5.33 16.00
CA PRO A 65 -4.58 5.01 16.58
C PRO A 65 -4.74 4.22 17.89
N LEU A 66 -3.96 3.14 18.03
CA LEU A 66 -3.95 2.28 19.21
C LEU A 66 -2.50 1.94 19.60
N GLN A 67 -2.18 2.04 20.90
CA GLN A 67 -0.90 1.62 21.48
C GLN A 67 0.35 2.22 20.79
N LEU A 68 0.28 3.51 20.45
CA LEU A 68 1.38 4.22 19.77
C LEU A 68 2.64 4.39 20.64
N ASP A 69 2.56 4.08 21.94
CA ASP A 69 3.68 4.03 22.88
C ASP A 69 4.51 2.73 22.74
N THR A 70 4.00 1.77 21.97
CA THR A 70 4.71 0.55 21.60
C THR A 70 5.10 0.58 20.12
N MET A 71 6.23 -0.06 19.79
CA MET A 71 6.68 -0.19 18.40
C MET A 71 5.62 -0.92 17.55
N GLY A 72 5.00 -1.97 18.09
CA GLY A 72 3.99 -2.76 17.38
C GLY A 72 2.72 -1.96 17.04
N GLY A 73 2.18 -1.22 18.02
CA GLY A 73 1.02 -0.36 17.80
C GLY A 73 1.31 0.79 16.83
N TYR A 74 2.47 1.45 16.99
CA TYR A 74 2.94 2.48 16.07
C TYR A 74 3.06 1.97 14.63
N LEU A 75 3.74 0.84 14.40
CA LEU A 75 3.91 0.27 13.06
C LEU A 75 2.57 -0.18 12.45
N THR A 76 1.69 -0.79 13.26
CA THR A 76 0.36 -1.20 12.82
C THR A 76 -0.42 0.01 12.29
N TRP A 77 -0.47 1.08 13.07
CA TRP A 77 -1.20 2.28 12.66
C TRP A 77 -0.51 3.02 11.50
N ARG A 78 0.80 3.24 11.58
CA ARG A 78 1.56 4.08 10.64
C ARG A 78 1.80 3.43 9.29
N SER A 79 2.04 2.12 9.26
CA SER A 79 2.38 1.37 8.05
C SER A 79 1.19 0.59 7.50
N PHE A 80 0.40 -0.08 8.35
CA PHE A 80 -0.72 -0.91 7.89
C PHE A 80 -2.05 -0.18 7.87
N GLY A 81 -2.24 0.87 8.68
CA GLY A 81 -3.49 1.63 8.75
C GLY A 81 -3.88 2.28 7.42
N SER A 82 -2.92 2.65 6.57
CA SER A 82 -3.14 3.27 5.26
C SER A 82 -3.21 2.27 4.10
N VAL A 83 -2.94 0.99 4.32
CA VAL A 83 -2.86 -0.02 3.26
C VAL A 83 -4.20 -0.16 2.53
N ALA A 84 -5.30 -0.20 3.26
CA ALA A 84 -6.64 -0.28 2.66
C ALA A 84 -6.93 0.92 1.73
N LEU A 85 -6.57 2.14 2.16
CA LEU A 85 -6.71 3.35 1.36
C LEU A 85 -5.84 3.30 0.10
N LEU A 86 -4.59 2.87 0.22
CA LEU A 86 -3.68 2.72 -0.93
C LEU A 86 -4.24 1.72 -1.95
N PHE A 87 -4.76 0.57 -1.50
CA PHE A 87 -5.39 -0.41 -2.40
C PHE A 87 -6.69 0.10 -3.01
N ALA A 88 -7.48 0.90 -2.29
CA ALA A 88 -8.68 1.52 -2.84
C ALA A 88 -8.34 2.51 -3.96
N ILE A 89 -7.38 3.41 -3.72
CA ILE A 89 -6.88 4.35 -4.75
C ILE A 89 -6.32 3.58 -5.94
N TRP A 90 -5.50 2.56 -5.70
CA TRP A 90 -4.94 1.73 -6.75
C TRP A 90 -6.02 1.03 -7.57
N GLY A 91 -7.05 0.46 -6.92
CA GLY A 91 -8.17 -0.19 -7.61
C GLY A 91 -8.93 0.77 -8.53
N VAL A 92 -9.15 2.01 -8.09
CA VAL A 92 -9.75 3.06 -8.93
C VAL A 92 -8.85 3.39 -10.12
N LEU A 93 -7.55 3.60 -9.91
CA LEU A 93 -6.60 3.91 -10.99
C LEU A 93 -6.50 2.76 -12.00
N ALA A 94 -6.48 1.52 -11.53
CA ALA A 94 -6.46 0.32 -12.36
C ALA A 94 -7.75 0.20 -13.18
N GLY A 95 -8.91 0.44 -12.57
CA GLY A 95 -10.22 0.41 -13.24
C GLY A 95 -10.45 1.57 -14.21
N ALA A 96 -9.90 2.75 -13.94
CA ALA A 96 -10.01 3.93 -14.78
C ALA A 96 -9.09 3.91 -16.01
N GLY A 97 -8.30 2.83 -16.19
CA GLY A 97 -7.42 2.69 -17.35
C GLY A 97 -6.14 3.52 -17.28
N VAL A 98 -5.72 3.97 -16.09
CA VAL A 98 -4.42 4.65 -15.91
C VAL A 98 -3.24 3.73 -16.27
N GLY A 99 -3.47 2.42 -16.32
CA GLY A 99 -2.54 1.40 -16.79
C GLY A 99 -2.80 0.90 -18.23
N ARG A 100 -3.34 1.73 -19.13
CA ARG A 100 -3.70 1.40 -20.53
C ARG A 100 -2.56 1.00 -21.48
N GLY A 101 -1.43 0.52 -20.95
CA GLY A 101 -0.31 0.03 -21.75
C GLY A 101 -0.70 -1.09 -22.73
N ASP A 102 -1.75 -1.86 -22.45
CA ASP A 102 -2.25 -2.88 -23.36
C ASP A 102 -3.04 -2.29 -24.55
N GLU A 103 -3.76 -1.19 -24.31
CA GLU A 103 -4.44 -0.43 -25.38
C GLU A 103 -3.42 0.36 -26.21
N GLU A 104 -2.41 0.97 -25.57
CA GLU A 104 -1.30 1.65 -26.26
C GLU A 104 -0.45 0.70 -27.12
N ARG A 105 -0.34 -0.57 -26.72
CA ARG A 105 0.40 -1.60 -27.48
C ARG A 105 -0.46 -2.32 -28.52
N GLY A 106 -1.71 -1.90 -28.73
CA GLY A 106 -2.63 -2.52 -29.67
C GLY A 106 -3.06 -3.95 -29.31
N LEU A 107 -2.81 -4.39 -28.06
CA LEU A 107 -3.12 -5.74 -27.61
C LEU A 107 -4.62 -5.96 -27.48
N THR A 108 -5.37 -4.90 -27.17
CA THR A 108 -6.83 -4.91 -27.07
C THR A 108 -7.49 -5.09 -28.44
N GLU A 109 -7.00 -4.39 -29.46
CA GLU A 109 -7.45 -4.50 -30.85
C GLU A 109 -7.07 -5.85 -31.46
N ALA A 110 -5.84 -6.32 -31.20
CA ALA A 110 -5.40 -7.65 -31.59
C ALA A 110 -6.28 -8.74 -30.96
N TRP A 111 -6.72 -8.55 -29.71
CA TRP A 111 -7.63 -9.47 -29.04
C TRP A 111 -9.04 -9.42 -29.62
N LEU A 112 -9.63 -8.23 -29.79
CA LEU A 112 -10.96 -8.06 -30.38
C LEU A 112 -11.05 -8.63 -31.80
N SER A 113 -9.95 -8.58 -32.55
CA SER A 113 -9.87 -9.12 -33.92
C SER A 113 -9.51 -10.61 -34.02
N SER A 114 -9.01 -11.23 -32.94
CA SER A 114 -8.51 -12.61 -32.95
C SER A 114 -9.58 -13.70 -33.11
N GLY A 115 -10.87 -13.36 -32.97
CA GLY A 115 -11.99 -14.31 -33.11
C GLY A 115 -12.06 -15.41 -32.03
N VAL A 116 -11.24 -15.32 -30.98
CA VAL A 116 -11.18 -16.30 -29.88
C VAL A 116 -12.19 -15.92 -28.79
N SER A 117 -12.78 -16.91 -28.12
CA SER A 117 -13.70 -16.70 -26.99
C SER A 117 -13.08 -15.82 -25.91
N ARG A 118 -13.83 -14.84 -25.41
CA ARG A 118 -13.40 -13.86 -24.39
C ARG A 118 -13.12 -14.49 -23.02
N LEU A 119 -13.49 -15.75 -22.82
CA LEU A 119 -13.36 -16.49 -21.57
C LEU A 119 -12.10 -17.38 -21.50
N ARG A 120 -11.21 -17.32 -22.50
CA ARG A 120 -10.08 -18.25 -22.65
C ARG A 120 -8.72 -17.57 -22.54
#